data_AF-A0A9P0DB95-F1
#
_entry.id   AF-A0A9P0DB95-F1
#
_cell.length_a   1.000
_cell.length_b   1.000
_cell.length_c   1.000
_cell.angle_alpha   90.00
_cell.angle_beta   90.00
_cell.angle_gamma   90.00
#
_symmetry.space_group_name_H-M   'P 1'
#
loop_
_entity.id
_entity.type
_entity.pdbx_description
1 polymer ?
#
loop_
_entity_poly.entity_id
_entity_poly.type
_entity_poly.pdbx_seq_one_letter_code
_entity_poly.pdbx_strand_id
1 'polypeptide(L)'
;MNITEKLKILRLNINSDMNLVILKQSDSINNANVSIYDVYNPAFEHGGELKVDIFGYYNQKQGYIINNLENKYWRRKNMTGVTFKSAVVVPFLYVPLNKYLASDENRQIDSMHRFQANTVNHCKDMYNFSLKIQRTDSWGYIQANGRFDGLVSLLERRLVDFGSSPLLFKLDRMPYVDYGFGNWILRSTFIYRKPKVTATSYEIFLRPLETEVWIVILITLGAILIILKIIFRNEVKVFRKRNFSVDDTTWSFLVLFTLGAFCQQGASCYPKFLSSRILAFFIFLFSILIYQFYSASIVSYLLLEPPRTIFDLKDLKESSLRVGIEDILIDRNYFVQTTDPDAIELFETKIKGSNNNSGFYSPEEGLELVRQGGFAFHVETSTAYPIIERTFSNQDICELEEVQMYRTQPMFTNLQKNSPFREMMNYW
;
A
#
# COMPACT_ATOMS: atom_id res chain seq x y z
N MET A 1 -33.01 48.90 -20.83
CA MET A 1 -32.47 49.03 -19.45
C MET A 1 -31.59 47.82 -19.20
N ASN A 2 -30.32 48.02 -18.84
CA ASN A 2 -29.32 46.95 -18.84
C ASN A 2 -29.56 45.98 -17.66
N ILE A 3 -30.01 44.75 -17.96
CA ILE A 3 -30.40 43.72 -16.97
C ILE A 3 -29.27 43.44 -15.97
N THR A 4 -28.03 43.46 -16.47
CA THR A 4 -26.82 43.28 -15.68
C THR A 4 -26.69 44.31 -14.57
N GLU A 5 -27.07 45.57 -14.77
CA GLU A 5 -26.98 46.60 -13.73
C GLU A 5 -27.94 46.38 -12.57
N LYS A 6 -29.15 45.88 -12.82
CA LYS A 6 -30.11 45.57 -11.75
C LYS A 6 -29.70 44.34 -10.93
N LEU A 7 -29.06 43.37 -11.58
CA LEU A 7 -28.68 42.09 -10.95
C LEU A 7 -27.30 42.12 -10.30
N LYS A 8 -26.48 43.16 -10.53
CA LYS A 8 -25.17 43.36 -9.87
C LYS A 8 -25.23 43.39 -8.34
N ILE A 9 -26.39 43.71 -7.75
CA ILE A 9 -26.60 43.75 -6.31
C ILE A 9 -26.67 42.33 -5.71
N LEU A 10 -26.97 41.31 -6.52
CA LEU A 10 -27.12 39.93 -6.06
C LEU A 10 -25.75 39.27 -5.81
N ARG A 11 -25.62 38.63 -4.65
CA ARG A 11 -24.45 37.83 -4.25
C ARG A 11 -24.54 36.42 -4.86
N LEU A 12 -24.39 36.34 -6.18
CA LEU A 12 -24.38 35.07 -6.90
C LEU A 12 -22.97 34.47 -6.91
N ASN A 13 -22.87 33.16 -7.02
CA ASN A 13 -21.60 32.46 -7.23
C ASN A 13 -21.76 31.40 -8.33
N ILE A 14 -20.68 30.73 -8.71
CA ILE A 14 -20.68 29.81 -9.85
C ILE A 14 -21.67 28.65 -9.71
N ASN A 15 -22.01 28.26 -8.48
CA ASN A 15 -23.00 27.22 -8.20
C ASN A 15 -24.45 27.73 -8.19
N SER A 16 -24.73 29.03 -8.41
CA SER A 16 -26.11 29.54 -8.38
C SER A 16 -26.99 28.95 -9.49
N ASP A 17 -28.20 28.51 -9.14
CA ASP A 17 -29.23 28.08 -10.09
C ASP A 17 -30.25 29.20 -10.29
N MET A 18 -29.90 30.18 -11.15
CA MET A 18 -30.75 31.32 -11.45
C MET A 18 -30.95 31.46 -12.96
N ASN A 19 -32.19 31.22 -13.39
CA ASN A 19 -32.61 31.47 -14.77
C ASN A 19 -33.52 32.70 -14.82
N LEU A 20 -33.15 33.69 -15.62
CA LEU A 20 -33.95 34.89 -15.85
C LEU A 20 -34.80 34.72 -17.11
N VAL A 21 -36.09 34.96 -16.97
CA VAL A 21 -37.06 34.83 -18.06
C VAL A 21 -37.50 36.21 -18.49
N ILE A 22 -37.31 36.54 -19.77
CA ILE A 22 -37.71 37.83 -20.35
C ILE A 22 -38.71 37.59 -21.47
N LEU A 23 -39.89 38.16 -21.28
CA LEU A 23 -40.95 38.21 -22.29
C LEU A 23 -40.55 39.22 -23.37
N LYS A 24 -40.40 38.77 -24.63
CA LYS A 24 -40.33 39.70 -25.76
C LYS A 24 -41.74 40.21 -26.01
N GLN A 25 -41.93 41.51 -25.90
CA GLN A 25 -43.20 42.16 -26.23
C GLN A 25 -43.46 41.94 -27.72
N SER A 26 -44.43 41.09 -28.05
CA SER A 26 -44.91 40.84 -29.39
C SER A 26 -46.16 41.69 -29.60
N ASP A 27 -46.23 42.40 -30.73
CA ASP A 27 -47.41 43.18 -31.16
C ASP A 27 -48.66 42.33 -31.42
N SER A 28 -48.57 41.00 -31.26
CA SER A 28 -49.69 40.07 -31.38
C SER A 28 -49.95 39.34 -30.07
N ILE A 29 -51.20 39.44 -29.59
CA ILE A 29 -51.72 38.95 -28.31
C ILE A 29 -51.58 37.42 -28.11
N ASN A 30 -51.25 36.66 -29.17
CA ASN A 30 -51.32 35.19 -29.17
C ASN A 30 -49.99 34.44 -29.41
N ASN A 31 -48.82 35.11 -29.42
CA ASN A 31 -47.53 34.41 -29.51
C ASN A 31 -46.51 34.99 -28.51
N ALA A 32 -46.49 34.44 -27.30
CA ALA A 32 -45.47 34.78 -26.31
C ALA A 32 -44.14 34.08 -26.64
N ASN A 33 -43.19 34.82 -27.20
CA ASN A 33 -41.81 34.36 -27.37
C ASN A 33 -40.99 34.80 -26.15
N VAL A 34 -40.42 33.82 -25.47
CA VAL A 34 -39.69 34.02 -24.22
C VAL A 34 -38.22 33.67 -24.42
N SER A 35 -37.33 34.53 -23.94
CA SER A 35 -35.88 34.24 -23.89
C SER A 35 -35.47 33.94 -22.45
N ILE A 36 -34.74 32.85 -22.26
CA ILE A 36 -34.29 32.35 -20.96
C ILE A 36 -32.78 32.55 -20.90
N TYR A 37 -32.32 33.24 -19.85
CA TYR A 37 -30.93 33.56 -19.61
C TYR A 37 -30.41 32.85 -18.36
N ASP A 38 -29.23 32.25 -18.44
CA ASP A 38 -28.49 31.76 -17.29
C ASP A 38 -27.73 32.93 -16.65
N VAL A 39 -27.96 33.17 -15.35
CA VAL A 39 -27.34 34.28 -14.62
C VAL A 39 -26.48 33.74 -13.49
N TYR A 40 -25.18 34.06 -13.54
CA TYR A 40 -24.23 33.63 -12.54
C TYR A 40 -23.07 34.63 -12.41
N ASN A 41 -22.37 34.58 -11.30
CA ASN A 41 -21.09 35.25 -11.13
C ASN A 41 -20.04 34.18 -10.82
N PRO A 42 -18.89 34.12 -11.52
CA PRO A 42 -17.89 33.11 -11.23
C PRO A 42 -17.41 33.13 -9.78
N ALA A 43 -17.22 34.30 -9.17
CA ALA A 43 -16.80 34.45 -7.78
C ALA A 43 -17.08 35.87 -7.29
N PHE A 44 -18.28 36.14 -6.77
CA PHE A 44 -18.69 37.50 -6.38
C PHE A 44 -17.79 38.09 -5.29
N GLU A 45 -17.42 37.29 -4.29
CA GLU A 45 -16.55 37.72 -3.18
C GLU A 45 -15.11 38.02 -3.62
N HIS A 46 -14.70 37.55 -4.81
CA HIS A 46 -13.37 37.75 -5.37
C HIS A 46 -13.34 38.74 -6.54
N GLY A 47 -14.41 39.53 -6.71
CA GLY A 47 -14.51 40.54 -7.77
C GLY A 47 -14.83 39.96 -9.15
N GLY A 48 -15.41 38.76 -9.21
CA GLY A 48 -15.89 38.17 -10.47
C GLY A 48 -16.99 39.02 -11.12
N GLU A 49 -17.05 38.95 -12.45
CA GLU A 49 -18.04 39.70 -13.22
C GLU A 49 -19.33 38.89 -13.41
N LEU A 50 -20.48 39.54 -13.24
CA LEU A 50 -21.78 38.92 -13.48
C LEU A 50 -21.93 38.59 -14.98
N LYS A 51 -22.19 37.32 -15.27
CA LYS A 51 -22.48 36.81 -16.61
C LYS A 51 -23.96 36.53 -16.78
N VAL A 52 -24.46 36.88 -17.96
CA VAL A 52 -25.84 36.68 -18.39
C VAL A 52 -25.80 36.09 -19.79
N ASP A 53 -25.85 34.77 -19.85
CA ASP A 53 -25.73 34.01 -21.11
C ASP A 53 -27.11 33.52 -21.55
N ILE A 54 -27.40 33.52 -22.86
CA ILE A 54 -28.67 32.98 -23.36
C ILE A 54 -28.64 31.46 -23.23
N PHE A 55 -29.55 30.90 -22.43
CA PHE A 55 -29.64 29.46 -22.20
C PHE A 55 -30.60 28.77 -23.19
N GLY A 56 -31.70 29.44 -23.51
CA GLY A 56 -32.69 28.88 -24.41
C GLY A 56 -33.87 29.81 -24.68
N TYR A 57 -34.84 29.30 -25.40
CA TYR A 57 -36.05 30.00 -25.77
C TYR A 57 -37.27 29.15 -25.48
N TYR A 58 -38.39 29.79 -25.20
CA TYR A 58 -39.68 29.12 -25.12
C TYR A 58 -40.65 29.77 -26.10
N ASN A 59 -41.35 28.92 -26.84
CA ASN A 59 -42.41 29.31 -27.75
C ASN A 59 -43.63 28.39 -27.51
N GLN A 60 -44.83 28.96 -27.53
CA GLN A 60 -46.07 28.23 -27.32
C GLN A 60 -46.30 27.08 -28.33
N LYS A 61 -45.74 27.18 -29.55
CA LYS A 61 -45.85 26.12 -30.58
C LYS A 61 -44.82 25.01 -30.46
N GLN A 62 -43.58 25.36 -30.10
CA GLN A 62 -42.43 24.43 -30.13
C GLN A 62 -42.02 23.96 -28.73
N GLY A 63 -42.57 24.55 -27.67
CA GLY A 63 -42.18 24.29 -26.30
C GLY A 63 -40.85 24.95 -25.93
N TYR A 64 -40.16 24.33 -24.96
CA TYR A 64 -38.87 24.81 -24.47
C TYR A 64 -37.73 24.25 -25.33
N ILE A 65 -36.95 25.16 -25.91
CA ILE A 65 -35.80 24.86 -26.77
C ILE A 65 -34.54 25.31 -26.04
N ILE A 66 -33.64 24.36 -25.78
CA ILE A 66 -32.35 24.60 -25.13
C ILE A 66 -31.29 24.77 -26.21
N ASN A 67 -30.48 25.82 -26.13
CA ASN A 67 -29.41 26.05 -27.10
C ASN A 67 -28.17 25.20 -26.81
N ASN A 68 -27.92 24.84 -25.56
CA ASN A 68 -26.69 24.17 -25.15
C ASN A 68 -26.93 23.05 -24.12
N LEU A 69 -26.62 21.81 -24.50
CA LEU A 69 -26.88 20.60 -23.69
C LEU A 69 -25.73 20.23 -22.75
N GLU A 70 -24.61 20.95 -22.78
CA GLU A 70 -23.46 20.71 -21.91
C GLU A 70 -23.81 20.85 -20.41
N ASN A 71 -22.98 20.30 -19.52
CA ASN A 71 -23.14 20.51 -18.07
C ASN A 71 -22.99 22.00 -17.73
N LYS A 72 -23.78 22.48 -16.75
CA LYS A 72 -23.69 23.82 -16.15
C LYS A 72 -22.23 24.23 -15.85
N TYR A 73 -21.45 23.37 -15.22
CA TYR A 73 -20.07 23.69 -14.81
C TYR A 73 -19.12 23.85 -16.01
N TRP A 74 -19.31 23.05 -17.07
CA TRP A 74 -18.54 23.18 -18.32
C TRP A 74 -18.81 24.50 -19.04
N ARG A 75 -20.08 24.92 -19.10
CA ARG A 75 -20.45 26.23 -19.68
C ARG A 75 -19.87 27.39 -18.88
N ARG A 76 -19.82 27.25 -17.56
CA ARG A 76 -19.32 28.28 -16.63
C ARG A 76 -17.81 28.19 -16.37
N LYS A 77 -17.05 27.47 -17.21
CA LYS A 77 -15.61 27.21 -17.01
C LYS A 77 -14.75 28.45 -16.80
N ASN A 78 -15.04 29.54 -17.52
CA ASN A 78 -14.20 30.73 -17.50
C ASN A 78 -14.55 31.63 -16.32
N MET A 79 -13.65 31.68 -15.34
CA MET A 79 -13.77 32.44 -14.11
C MET A 79 -13.24 33.88 -14.19
N THR A 80 -13.01 34.42 -15.39
CA THR A 80 -12.70 35.85 -15.61
C THR A 80 -11.44 36.36 -14.89
N GLY A 81 -10.47 35.48 -14.60
CA GLY A 81 -9.19 35.87 -14.02
C GLY A 81 -9.23 36.19 -12.52
N VAL A 82 -10.34 35.90 -11.82
CA VAL A 82 -10.50 36.13 -10.37
C VAL A 82 -9.34 35.54 -9.56
N THR A 83 -8.93 36.20 -8.49
CA THR A 83 -7.80 35.73 -7.68
C THR A 83 -8.28 34.95 -6.46
N PHE A 84 -7.97 33.65 -6.45
CA PHE A 84 -8.18 32.77 -5.29
C PHE A 84 -6.95 32.70 -4.41
N LYS A 85 -7.18 32.53 -3.11
CA LYS A 85 -6.15 32.28 -2.10
C LYS A 85 -6.12 30.79 -1.79
N SER A 86 -4.92 30.21 -1.76
CA SER A 86 -4.74 28.80 -1.40
C SER A 86 -3.58 28.61 -0.44
N ALA A 87 -3.58 27.51 0.29
CA ALA A 87 -2.48 27.13 1.17
C ALA A 87 -1.92 25.75 0.81
N VAL A 88 -0.59 25.64 0.83
CA VAL A 88 0.14 24.38 0.66
C VAL A 88 0.87 24.04 1.97
N VAL A 89 0.79 22.79 2.37
CA VAL A 89 1.47 22.25 3.55
C VAL A 89 2.88 21.86 3.13
N VAL A 90 3.88 22.52 3.69
CA VAL A 90 5.30 22.22 3.48
C VAL A 90 6.00 22.42 4.84
N PRO A 91 6.23 21.36 5.62
CA PRO A 91 6.79 21.48 6.97
C PRO A 91 8.14 22.19 6.98
N PHE A 92 9.06 21.80 6.08
CA PHE A 92 10.39 22.39 5.96
C PHE A 92 10.58 23.01 4.58
N LEU A 93 10.95 24.29 4.53
CA LEU A 93 11.14 25.01 3.28
C LEU A 93 12.47 25.77 3.30
N TYR A 94 13.42 25.34 2.45
CA TYR A 94 14.76 25.93 2.35
C TYR A 94 14.90 26.99 1.25
N VAL A 95 13.98 26.98 0.27
CA VAL A 95 13.97 27.89 -0.89
C VAL A 95 12.63 28.66 -0.94
N PRO A 96 12.56 29.83 -1.59
CA PRO A 96 11.29 30.55 -1.72
C PRO A 96 10.17 29.68 -2.31
N LEU A 97 8.96 29.78 -1.78
CA LEU A 97 7.83 28.90 -2.13
C LEU A 97 7.56 28.83 -3.64
N ASN A 98 7.61 29.98 -4.32
CA ASN A 98 7.38 30.03 -5.77
C ASN A 98 8.44 29.25 -6.55
N LYS A 99 9.71 29.30 -6.10
CA LYS A 99 10.79 28.53 -6.71
C LYS A 99 10.66 27.05 -6.38
N TYR A 100 10.25 26.72 -5.16
CA TYR A 100 10.00 25.34 -4.74
C TYR A 100 8.93 24.66 -5.60
N LEU A 101 7.78 25.31 -5.78
CA LEU A 101 6.66 24.75 -6.54
C LEU A 101 6.91 24.73 -8.06
N ALA A 102 7.75 25.64 -8.57
CA ALA A 102 8.11 25.67 -9.99
C ALA A 102 9.30 24.76 -10.35
N SER A 103 10.06 24.28 -9.36
CA SER A 103 11.25 23.47 -9.58
C SER A 103 10.92 21.99 -9.66
N ASP A 104 11.53 21.32 -10.64
CA ASP A 104 11.53 19.87 -10.79
C ASP A 104 12.66 19.18 -9.99
N GLU A 105 13.45 19.95 -9.24
CA GLU A 105 14.49 19.38 -8.39
C GLU A 105 13.86 18.67 -7.17
N ASN A 106 14.40 17.49 -6.84
CA ASN A 106 14.00 16.67 -5.70
C ASN A 106 12.49 16.35 -5.65
N ARG A 107 11.92 15.86 -6.77
CA ARG A 107 10.49 15.51 -6.89
C ARG A 107 10.01 14.51 -5.83
N GLN A 108 10.91 13.70 -5.29
CA GLN A 108 10.63 12.74 -4.24
C GLN A 108 10.28 13.39 -2.89
N ILE A 109 10.72 14.62 -2.64
CA ILE A 109 10.46 15.33 -1.39
C ILE A 109 9.07 15.98 -1.46
N ASP A 110 8.24 15.71 -0.45
CA ASP A 110 6.85 16.20 -0.34
C ASP A 110 6.02 15.91 -1.61
N SER A 111 6.25 14.74 -2.23
CA SER A 111 5.70 14.34 -3.53
C SER A 111 4.18 14.57 -3.61
N MET A 112 3.47 14.20 -2.55
CA MET A 112 2.05 14.40 -2.35
C MET A 112 1.60 15.87 -2.48
N HIS A 113 2.32 16.78 -1.84
CA HIS A 113 1.98 18.20 -1.80
C HIS A 113 2.22 18.86 -3.15
N ARG A 114 3.35 18.53 -3.78
CA ARG A 114 3.70 19.01 -5.13
C ARG A 114 2.69 18.52 -6.16
N PHE A 115 2.29 17.25 -6.08
CA PHE A 115 1.29 16.68 -6.97
C PHE A 115 -0.03 17.47 -6.91
N GLN A 116 -0.56 17.72 -5.72
CA GLN A 116 -1.78 18.51 -5.55
C GLN A 116 -1.60 19.96 -6.04
N ALA A 117 -0.50 20.62 -5.68
CA ALA A 117 -0.25 22.00 -6.10
C ALA A 117 -0.18 22.13 -7.63
N ASN A 118 0.45 21.16 -8.31
CA ASN A 118 0.49 21.10 -9.77
C ASN A 118 -0.89 20.83 -10.37
N THR A 119 -1.69 19.97 -9.74
CA THR A 119 -3.07 19.71 -10.19
C THR A 119 -3.92 20.98 -10.11
N VAL A 120 -3.79 21.74 -9.02
CA VAL A 120 -4.46 23.03 -8.85
C VAL A 120 -3.97 24.07 -9.86
N ASN A 121 -2.68 24.07 -10.22
CA ASN A 121 -2.17 24.93 -11.29
C ASN A 121 -2.80 24.59 -12.65
N HIS A 122 -3.05 23.31 -12.95
CA HIS A 122 -3.79 22.94 -14.15
C HIS A 122 -5.25 23.41 -14.10
N CYS A 123 -5.93 23.36 -12.93
CA CYS A 123 -7.26 23.97 -12.77
C CYS A 123 -7.24 25.47 -13.06
N LYS A 124 -6.19 26.16 -12.58
CA LYS A 124 -6.01 27.60 -12.77
C LYS A 124 -6.01 27.95 -14.27
N ASP A 125 -5.27 27.19 -15.06
CA ASP A 125 -5.20 27.40 -16.51
C ASP A 125 -6.52 26.99 -17.21
N MET A 126 -7.12 25.87 -16.79
CA MET A 126 -8.38 25.35 -17.36
C MET A 126 -9.59 26.26 -17.13
N TYR A 127 -9.71 26.82 -15.91
CA TYR A 127 -10.83 27.66 -15.51
C TYR A 127 -10.54 29.16 -15.61
N ASN A 128 -9.34 29.54 -16.05
CA ASN A 128 -8.92 30.94 -16.22
C ASN A 128 -9.14 31.78 -14.94
N PHE A 129 -8.48 31.38 -13.85
CA PHE A 129 -8.40 32.17 -12.61
C PHE A 129 -6.93 32.48 -12.26
N SER A 130 -6.70 33.35 -11.27
CA SER A 130 -5.38 33.64 -10.72
C SER A 130 -5.23 33.03 -9.32
N LEU A 131 -4.03 32.62 -8.94
CA LEU A 131 -3.80 31.89 -7.70
C LEU A 131 -2.74 32.59 -6.83
N LYS A 132 -3.08 32.84 -5.56
CA LYS A 132 -2.15 33.30 -4.52
C LYS A 132 -1.94 32.20 -3.49
N ILE A 133 -0.81 31.50 -3.59
CA ILE A 133 -0.46 30.39 -2.69
C ILE A 133 0.32 30.93 -1.49
N GLN A 134 -0.07 30.48 -0.29
CA GLN A 134 0.70 30.67 0.94
C GLN A 134 1.14 29.33 1.53
N ARG A 135 2.22 29.33 2.32
CA ARG A 135 2.73 28.13 2.99
C ARG A 135 2.10 27.99 4.38
N THR A 136 1.84 26.75 4.77
CA THR A 136 1.62 26.33 6.16
C THR A 136 2.50 25.11 6.47
N ASP A 137 2.73 24.82 7.73
CA ASP A 137 3.57 23.71 8.22
C ASP A 137 2.77 22.45 8.59
N SER A 138 1.53 22.62 9.03
CA SER A 138 0.62 21.54 9.45
C SER A 138 -0.62 21.40 8.55
N TRP A 139 -1.19 20.19 8.49
CA TRP A 139 -2.50 19.93 7.85
C TRP A 139 -3.68 20.42 8.68
N GLY A 140 -3.55 20.52 10.00
CA GLY A 140 -4.66 20.84 10.88
C GLY A 140 -4.94 19.76 11.91
N TYR A 141 -4.14 19.75 12.96
CA TYR A 141 -4.32 18.95 14.15
C TYR A 141 -4.88 19.80 15.29
N ILE A 142 -5.65 19.18 16.18
CA ILE A 142 -6.20 19.87 17.35
C ILE A 142 -5.05 20.17 18.29
N GLN A 143 -4.86 21.46 18.59
CA GLN A 143 -3.89 21.95 19.55
C GLN A 143 -4.46 21.90 20.97
N ALA A 144 -3.63 22.10 21.99
CA ALA A 144 -4.06 22.10 23.40
C ALA A 144 -5.16 23.13 23.73
N ASN A 145 -5.31 24.16 22.89
CA ASN A 145 -6.37 25.18 23.00
C ASN A 145 -7.72 24.74 22.39
N GLY A 146 -7.83 23.50 21.90
CA GLY A 146 -9.04 22.96 21.29
C GLY A 146 -9.32 23.46 19.87
N ARG A 147 -8.40 24.22 19.25
CA ARG A 147 -8.53 24.71 17.87
C ARG A 147 -7.61 23.95 16.93
N PHE A 148 -8.02 23.85 15.66
CA PHE A 148 -7.15 23.35 14.61
C PHE A 148 -6.06 24.36 14.29
N ASP A 149 -4.87 23.85 13.97
CA ASP A 149 -3.78 24.61 13.35
C ASP A 149 -3.78 24.45 11.81
N GLY A 150 -2.72 24.93 11.17
CA GLY A 150 -2.41 24.55 9.81
C GLY A 150 -3.48 24.86 8.75
N LEU A 151 -3.54 24.00 7.74
CA LEU A 151 -4.45 24.13 6.59
C LEU A 151 -5.93 24.16 7.01
N VAL A 152 -6.37 23.28 7.91
CA VAL A 152 -7.76 23.28 8.39
C VAL A 152 -8.13 24.61 9.06
N SER A 153 -7.25 25.19 9.89
CA SER A 153 -7.50 26.49 10.53
C SER A 153 -7.65 27.62 9.52
N LEU A 154 -6.85 27.60 8.45
CA LEU A 154 -6.90 28.59 7.38
C LEU A 154 -8.22 28.52 6.59
N LEU A 155 -8.72 27.30 6.34
CA LEU A 155 -10.01 27.08 5.68
C LEU A 155 -11.19 27.45 6.59
N GLU A 156 -11.15 27.03 7.86
CA GLU A 156 -12.17 27.36 8.86
C GLU A 156 -12.37 28.88 8.97
N ARG A 157 -11.26 29.63 9.05
CA ARG A 157 -11.27 31.10 9.19
C ARG A 157 -11.50 31.85 7.87
N ARG A 158 -11.73 31.14 6.77
CA ARG A 158 -11.88 31.69 5.41
C ARG A 158 -10.71 32.60 4.98
N LEU A 159 -9.49 32.26 5.42
CA LEU A 159 -8.27 32.97 5.00
C LEU A 159 -7.78 32.46 3.63
N VAL A 160 -8.12 31.22 3.28
CA VAL A 160 -7.88 30.59 1.97
C VAL A 160 -9.13 29.89 1.50
N ASP A 161 -9.33 29.83 0.18
CA ASP A 161 -10.56 29.35 -0.47
C ASP A 161 -10.57 27.82 -0.62
N PHE A 162 -9.39 27.24 -0.87
CA PHE A 162 -9.14 25.80 -0.96
C PHE A 162 -7.67 25.49 -0.69
N GLY A 163 -7.35 24.24 -0.37
CA GLY A 163 -5.96 23.80 -0.17
C GLY A 163 -5.28 23.30 -1.45
N SER A 164 -3.98 23.57 -1.56
CA SER A 164 -3.05 23.01 -2.54
C SER A 164 -2.27 21.82 -1.96
N SER A 165 -2.78 21.19 -0.91
CA SER A 165 -2.27 19.93 -0.38
C SER A 165 -3.43 19.00 -0.10
N PRO A 166 -3.32 17.69 -0.35
CA PRO A 166 -4.40 16.78 -0.09
C PRO A 166 -4.54 16.62 1.43
N LEU A 167 -5.77 16.37 1.87
CA LEU A 167 -6.12 16.28 3.28
C LEU A 167 -6.73 14.90 3.55
N LEU A 168 -6.21 14.24 4.58
CA LEU A 168 -6.78 12.99 5.05
C LEU A 168 -8.19 13.24 5.60
N PHE A 169 -9.15 12.42 5.15
CA PHE A 169 -10.51 12.47 5.66
C PHE A 169 -10.55 12.06 7.14
N LYS A 170 -10.97 13.00 7.99
CA LYS A 170 -11.25 12.73 9.40
C LYS A 170 -12.62 13.31 9.79
N LEU A 171 -13.33 12.60 10.66
CA LEU A 171 -14.68 12.98 11.10
C LEU A 171 -14.69 14.26 11.94
N ASP A 172 -13.65 14.50 12.72
CA ASP A 172 -13.46 15.71 13.53
C ASP A 172 -13.36 17.00 12.70
N ARG A 173 -12.85 16.90 11.47
CA ARG A 173 -12.69 18.02 10.52
C ARG A 173 -13.94 18.31 9.69
N MET A 174 -14.84 17.32 9.54
CA MET A 174 -16.02 17.41 8.68
C MET A 174 -16.95 18.62 8.95
N PRO A 175 -17.09 19.12 10.20
CA PRO A 175 -17.86 20.34 10.46
C PRO A 175 -17.21 21.63 9.92
N TYR A 176 -15.90 21.65 9.73
CA TYR A 176 -15.11 22.86 9.47
C TYR A 176 -14.66 23.02 8.03
N VAL A 177 -14.51 21.91 7.31
CA VAL A 177 -14.05 21.87 5.91
C VAL A 177 -14.93 20.93 5.09
N ASP A 178 -14.97 21.16 3.78
CA ASP A 178 -15.55 20.22 2.83
C ASP A 178 -14.45 19.51 2.04
N TYR A 179 -14.68 18.23 1.78
CA TYR A 179 -13.80 17.40 0.97
C TYR A 179 -14.35 17.32 -0.45
N GLY A 180 -13.44 17.38 -1.42
CA GLY A 180 -13.74 17.20 -2.84
C GLY A 180 -13.30 15.83 -3.35
N PHE A 181 -12.79 15.78 -4.58
CA PHE A 181 -12.28 14.56 -5.20
C PHE A 181 -11.00 14.04 -4.51
N GLY A 182 -10.88 12.71 -4.45
CA GLY A 182 -9.72 12.01 -3.89
C GLY A 182 -8.68 11.72 -4.95
N ASN A 183 -7.50 12.34 -4.86
CA ASN A 183 -6.46 12.29 -5.90
C ASN A 183 -5.09 11.82 -5.39
N TRP A 184 -4.95 11.50 -4.10
CA TRP A 184 -3.75 10.87 -3.56
C TRP A 184 -4.14 9.68 -2.70
N ILE A 185 -3.32 8.64 -2.72
CA ILE A 185 -3.50 7.45 -1.89
C ILE A 185 -2.31 7.36 -0.96
N LEU A 186 -2.54 7.64 0.33
CA LEU A 186 -1.51 7.54 1.36
C LEU A 186 -1.31 6.07 1.72
N ARG A 187 -0.12 5.56 1.39
CA ARG A 187 0.33 4.21 1.74
C ARG A 187 1.67 4.31 2.46
N SER A 188 1.66 3.97 3.74
CA SER A 188 2.87 3.85 4.55
C SER A 188 2.98 2.44 5.09
N THR A 189 4.20 1.89 5.06
CA THR A 189 4.46 0.51 5.47
C THR A 189 5.80 0.44 6.20
N PHE A 190 5.93 -0.53 7.09
CA PHE A 190 7.22 -0.98 7.58
C PHE A 190 7.90 -1.78 6.47
N ILE A 191 9.05 -1.29 6.02
CA ILE A 191 9.93 -1.97 5.06
C ILE A 191 11.11 -2.55 5.83
N TYR A 192 11.43 -3.83 5.61
CA TYR A 192 12.57 -4.51 6.22
C TYR A 192 13.14 -5.57 5.29
N ARG A 193 14.39 -5.99 5.53
CA ARG A 193 14.97 -7.17 4.88
C ARG A 193 14.58 -8.44 5.60
N LYS A 194 14.19 -9.48 4.85
CA LYS A 194 13.92 -10.84 5.36
C LYS A 194 15.05 -11.25 6.33
N PRO A 195 14.73 -11.64 7.58
CA PRO A 195 15.75 -12.18 8.48
C PRO A 195 16.41 -13.39 7.81
N LYS A 196 17.75 -13.37 7.71
CA LYS A 196 18.48 -14.52 7.17
C LYS A 196 18.31 -15.68 8.13
N VAL A 197 17.53 -16.69 7.74
CA VAL A 197 17.41 -17.93 8.52
C VAL A 197 18.76 -18.64 8.45
N THR A 198 19.58 -18.47 9.49
CA THR A 198 20.81 -19.24 9.68
C THR A 198 20.44 -20.65 10.10
N ALA A 199 19.88 -21.44 9.18
CA ALA A 199 19.84 -22.88 9.38
C ALA A 199 21.29 -23.39 9.42
N THR A 200 21.65 -24.12 10.46
CA THR A 200 22.94 -24.82 10.49
C THR A 200 22.98 -25.80 9.31
N SER A 201 24.13 -25.96 8.66
CA SER A 201 24.22 -26.66 7.37
C SER A 201 23.68 -28.10 7.39
N TYR A 202 23.61 -28.76 8.56
CA TYR A 202 23.07 -30.11 8.69
C TYR A 202 21.53 -30.16 8.80
N GLU A 203 20.88 -29.13 9.35
CA GLU A 203 19.42 -29.09 9.50
C GLU A 203 18.71 -29.07 8.15
N ILE A 204 19.35 -28.46 7.15
CA ILE A 204 18.86 -28.40 5.77
C ILE A 204 18.63 -29.80 5.18
N PHE A 205 19.46 -30.78 5.55
CA PHE A 205 19.33 -32.15 5.04
C PHE A 205 18.27 -32.99 5.75
N LEU A 206 17.87 -32.60 6.98
CA LEU A 206 16.87 -33.34 7.78
C LEU A 206 15.45 -32.77 7.64
N ARG A 207 15.31 -31.47 7.34
CA ARG A 207 14.02 -30.78 7.13
C ARG A 207 13.10 -31.34 6.02
N PRO A 208 13.58 -31.96 4.93
CA PRO A 208 12.70 -32.43 3.86
C PRO A 208 11.69 -33.52 4.28
N LEU A 209 11.95 -34.22 5.38
CA LEU A 209 11.05 -35.23 5.95
C LEU A 209 10.76 -34.87 7.40
N GLU A 210 9.50 -35.02 7.81
CA GLU A 210 9.13 -34.81 9.21
C GLU A 210 9.81 -35.82 10.14
N THR A 211 10.01 -35.42 11.40
CA THR A 211 10.64 -36.26 12.43
C THR A 211 9.92 -37.60 12.59
N GLU A 212 8.59 -37.62 12.45
CA GLU A 212 7.80 -38.86 12.50
C GLU A 212 8.16 -39.83 11.37
N VAL A 213 8.36 -39.32 10.15
CA VAL A 213 8.74 -40.13 8.99
C VAL A 213 10.13 -40.72 9.18
N TRP A 214 11.09 -39.94 9.72
CA TRP A 214 12.42 -40.45 10.06
C TRP A 214 12.36 -41.60 11.07
N ILE A 215 11.54 -41.47 12.11
CA ILE A 215 11.36 -42.52 13.13
C ILE A 215 10.77 -43.78 12.48
N VAL A 216 9.75 -43.64 11.63
CA VAL A 216 9.13 -44.78 10.92
C VAL A 216 10.15 -45.47 9.99
N ILE A 217 11.00 -44.72 9.29
CA ILE A 217 12.09 -45.30 8.47
C ILE A 217 13.04 -46.12 9.34
N LEU A 218 13.46 -45.61 10.51
CA LEU A 218 14.34 -46.35 11.42
C LEU A 218 13.69 -47.62 11.98
N ILE A 219 12.42 -47.55 12.37
CA ILE A 219 11.66 -48.72 12.86
C ILE A 219 11.52 -49.78 11.76
N THR A 220 11.17 -49.36 10.53
CA THR A 220 11.02 -50.27 9.40
C THR A 220 12.34 -50.92 8.99
N LEU A 221 13.46 -50.19 9.00
CA LEU A 221 14.80 -50.76 8.79
C LEU A 221 15.16 -51.80 9.87
N GLY A 222 14.84 -51.51 11.14
CA GLY A 222 15.00 -52.46 12.25
C GLY A 222 14.16 -53.74 12.07
N ALA A 223 12.90 -53.59 11.63
CA ALA A 223 12.03 -54.72 11.34
C ALA A 223 12.56 -55.57 10.16
N ILE A 224 13.01 -54.92 9.09
CA ILE A 224 13.63 -55.58 7.93
C ILE A 224 14.86 -56.39 8.37
N LEU A 225 15.71 -55.84 9.23
CA LEU A 225 16.88 -56.54 9.78
C LEU A 225 16.51 -57.81 10.53
N ILE A 226 15.50 -57.76 11.39
CA ILE A 226 15.02 -58.91 12.16
C ILE A 226 14.44 -59.97 11.22
N ILE A 227 13.62 -59.57 10.26
CA ILE A 227 13.00 -60.48 9.28
C ILE A 227 14.08 -61.17 8.44
N LEU A 228 15.06 -60.42 7.93
CA LEU A 228 16.20 -60.98 7.19
C LEU A 228 16.97 -61.99 8.06
N LYS A 229 17.20 -61.67 9.33
CA LYS A 229 17.89 -62.60 10.25
C LYS A 229 17.14 -63.92 10.40
N ILE A 230 15.82 -63.88 10.55
CA ILE A 230 14.98 -65.09 10.69
C ILE A 230 15.05 -65.93 9.42
N ILE A 231 14.92 -65.29 8.26
CA ILE A 231 14.93 -65.97 6.96
C ILE A 231 16.29 -66.59 6.69
N PHE A 232 17.38 -65.82 6.77
CA PHE A 232 18.73 -66.35 6.55
C PHE A 232 19.07 -67.47 7.54
N ARG A 233 18.65 -67.37 8.81
CA ARG A 233 18.84 -68.47 9.79
C ARG A 233 18.12 -69.75 9.36
N ASN A 234 16.92 -69.64 8.79
CA ASN A 234 16.18 -70.79 8.28
C ASN A 234 16.80 -71.35 7.00
N GLU A 235 17.28 -70.49 6.10
CA GLU A 235 18.02 -70.91 4.90
C GLU A 235 19.30 -71.66 5.25
N VAL A 236 20.08 -71.17 6.22
CA VAL A 236 21.28 -71.85 6.74
C VAL A 236 20.96 -73.26 7.23
N LYS A 237 19.85 -73.43 7.97
CA LYS A 237 19.40 -74.76 8.42
C LYS A 237 19.09 -75.69 7.24
N VAL A 238 18.47 -75.17 6.18
CA VAL A 238 18.13 -75.95 4.97
C VAL A 238 19.38 -76.29 4.16
N PHE A 239 20.30 -75.34 3.96
CA PHE A 239 21.57 -75.55 3.24
C PHE A 239 22.49 -76.53 3.97
N ARG A 240 22.58 -76.43 5.31
CA ARG A 240 23.36 -77.36 6.13
C ARG A 240 22.80 -78.79 6.07
N LYS A 241 21.48 -78.97 5.93
CA LYS A 241 20.85 -80.28 5.68
C LYS A 241 21.14 -80.84 4.29
N ARG A 242 21.47 -79.99 3.32
CA ARG A 242 21.71 -80.36 1.91
C ARG A 242 23.20 -80.30 1.51
N ASN A 243 24.12 -80.16 2.47
CA ASN A 243 25.58 -80.04 2.26
C ASN A 243 26.01 -78.93 1.27
N PHE A 244 25.29 -77.82 1.21
CA PHE A 244 25.69 -76.64 0.42
C PHE A 244 26.51 -75.65 1.26
N SER A 245 27.36 -74.86 0.59
CA SER A 245 28.07 -73.73 1.20
C SER A 245 27.08 -72.67 1.70
N VAL A 246 27.32 -72.21 2.93
CA VAL A 246 26.48 -71.22 3.61
C VAL A 246 27.16 -69.85 3.50
N ASP A 247 26.42 -68.85 3.04
CA ASP A 247 26.91 -67.47 2.97
C ASP A 247 26.93 -66.83 4.38
N ASP A 248 27.67 -65.72 4.57
CA ASP A 248 27.75 -65.06 5.89
C ASP A 248 26.37 -64.54 6.32
N THR A 249 25.99 -64.82 7.57
CA THR A 249 24.70 -64.42 8.16
C THR A 249 24.87 -63.66 9.48
N THR A 250 26.06 -63.12 9.71
CA THR A 250 26.39 -62.32 10.89
C THR A 250 25.54 -61.06 10.95
N TRP A 251 25.25 -60.55 12.15
CA TRP A 251 24.47 -59.31 12.31
C TRP A 251 25.13 -58.10 11.65
N SER A 252 26.46 -58.02 11.69
CA SER A 252 27.23 -56.97 10.99
C SER A 252 27.00 -57.00 9.48
N PHE A 253 27.02 -58.19 8.88
CA PHE A 253 26.75 -58.37 7.46
C PHE A 253 25.32 -57.94 7.09
N LEU A 254 24.32 -58.32 7.88
CA LEU A 254 22.93 -57.93 7.64
C LEU A 254 22.72 -56.42 7.75
N VAL A 255 23.36 -55.77 8.73
CA VAL A 255 23.33 -54.30 8.87
C VAL A 255 23.93 -53.62 7.65
N LEU A 256 25.10 -54.06 7.19
CA LEU A 256 25.74 -53.52 5.99
C LEU A 256 24.92 -53.81 4.72
N PHE A 257 24.28 -54.97 4.64
CA PHE A 257 23.40 -55.32 3.53
C PHE A 257 22.17 -54.41 3.48
N THR A 258 21.49 -54.18 4.61
CA THR A 258 20.32 -53.29 4.66
C THR A 258 20.69 -51.83 4.45
N LEU A 259 21.83 -51.40 5.01
CA LEU A 259 22.35 -50.04 4.79
C LEU A 259 22.72 -49.86 3.32
N GLY A 260 23.39 -50.84 2.72
CA GLY A 260 23.73 -50.86 1.30
C GLY A 260 22.48 -50.75 0.43
N ALA A 261 21.45 -51.58 0.68
CA ALA A 261 20.19 -51.51 -0.05
C ALA A 261 19.50 -50.14 0.08
N PHE A 262 19.51 -49.54 1.28
CA PHE A 262 18.96 -48.21 1.53
C PHE A 262 19.74 -47.10 0.83
N CYS A 263 21.08 -47.19 0.83
CA CYS A 263 21.98 -46.31 0.11
C CYS A 263 22.10 -46.64 -1.39
N GLN A 264 21.23 -47.52 -1.91
CA GLN A 264 21.20 -47.95 -3.33
C GLN A 264 22.52 -48.58 -3.82
N GLN A 265 23.30 -49.13 -2.90
CA GLN A 265 24.51 -49.88 -3.22
C GLN A 265 24.16 -51.35 -3.50
N GLY A 266 24.89 -51.95 -4.43
CA GLY A 266 24.75 -53.37 -4.74
C GLY A 266 25.20 -54.25 -3.57
N ALA A 267 24.60 -55.43 -3.45
CA ALA A 267 25.02 -56.43 -2.47
C ALA A 267 26.01 -57.43 -3.10
N SER A 268 27.00 -57.86 -2.31
CA SER A 268 27.96 -58.90 -2.71
C SER A 268 27.38 -60.32 -2.67
N CYS A 269 26.26 -60.51 -1.96
CA CYS A 269 25.55 -61.80 -1.85
C CYS A 269 24.13 -61.66 -2.38
N TYR A 270 23.67 -62.67 -3.11
CA TYR A 270 22.32 -62.72 -3.67
C TYR A 270 21.47 -63.80 -3.00
N PRO A 271 20.20 -63.51 -2.65
CA PRO A 271 19.31 -64.52 -2.09
C PRO A 271 19.04 -65.66 -3.09
N LYS A 272 19.26 -66.89 -2.63
CA LYS A 272 19.13 -68.11 -3.45
C LYS A 272 17.69 -68.64 -3.50
N PHE A 273 16.95 -68.56 -2.40
CA PHE A 273 15.55 -69.01 -2.36
C PHE A 273 14.56 -67.95 -2.83
N LEU A 274 13.41 -68.41 -3.34
CA LEU A 274 12.34 -67.54 -3.85
C LEU A 274 11.79 -66.58 -2.77
N SER A 275 11.60 -67.07 -1.54
CA SER A 275 11.12 -66.27 -0.40
C SER A 275 12.02 -65.06 -0.12
N SER A 276 13.33 -65.26 -0.21
CA SER A 276 14.33 -64.23 0.11
C SER A 276 14.53 -63.27 -1.06
N ARG A 277 14.31 -63.72 -2.29
CA ARG A 277 14.24 -62.86 -3.48
C ARG A 277 13.04 -61.92 -3.44
N ILE A 278 11.87 -62.43 -3.04
CA ILE A 278 10.66 -61.59 -2.86
C ILE A 278 10.93 -60.53 -1.79
N LEU A 279 11.49 -60.92 -0.65
CA LEU A 279 11.82 -59.95 0.41
C LEU A 279 12.84 -58.92 -0.07
N ALA A 280 13.93 -59.34 -0.72
CA ALA A 280 14.93 -58.42 -1.25
C ALA A 280 14.31 -57.44 -2.26
N PHE A 281 13.42 -57.92 -3.14
CA PHE A 281 12.68 -57.06 -4.07
C PHE A 281 11.89 -55.96 -3.33
N PHE A 282 11.13 -56.31 -2.28
CA PHE A 282 10.40 -55.32 -1.50
C PHE A 282 11.32 -54.35 -0.73
N ILE A 283 12.46 -54.83 -0.22
CA ILE A 283 13.45 -53.96 0.45
C ILE A 283 14.05 -52.96 -0.54
N PHE A 284 14.42 -53.41 -1.75
CA PHE A 284 14.94 -52.52 -2.79
C PHE A 284 13.87 -51.56 -3.28
N LEU A 285 12.62 -52.02 -3.49
CA LEU A 285 11.50 -51.16 -3.87
C LEU A 285 11.25 -50.07 -2.82
N PHE A 286 11.19 -50.45 -1.54
CA PHE A 286 11.05 -49.49 -0.43
C PHE A 286 12.19 -48.47 -0.41
N SER A 287 13.44 -48.94 -0.54
CA SER A 287 14.62 -48.08 -0.53
C SER A 287 14.64 -47.10 -1.71
N ILE A 288 14.26 -47.56 -2.91
CA ILE A 288 14.12 -46.71 -4.11
C ILE A 288 13.05 -45.64 -3.90
N LEU A 289 11.89 -46.01 -3.36
CA LEU A 289 10.80 -45.05 -3.11
C LEU A 289 11.24 -43.97 -2.12
N ILE A 290 11.80 -44.35 -0.97
CA ILE A 290 12.26 -43.40 0.05
C ILE A 290 13.34 -42.47 -0.52
N TYR A 291 14.32 -43.02 -1.24
CA TYR A 291 15.36 -42.22 -1.88
C TYR A 291 14.78 -41.21 -2.89
N GLN A 292 13.86 -41.66 -3.76
CA GLN A 292 13.27 -40.80 -4.77
C GLN A 292 12.45 -39.67 -4.14
N PHE A 293 11.65 -39.97 -3.11
CA PHE A 293 10.88 -38.96 -2.38
C PHE A 293 11.79 -37.97 -1.64
N TYR A 294 12.83 -38.45 -0.98
CA TYR A 294 13.80 -37.58 -0.31
C TYR A 294 14.52 -36.67 -1.32
N SER A 295 15.00 -37.23 -2.44
CA SER A 295 15.67 -36.48 -3.50
C SER A 295 14.78 -35.42 -4.12
N ALA A 296 13.49 -35.71 -4.35
CA ALA A 296 12.55 -34.71 -4.86
C ALA A 296 12.27 -33.61 -3.82
N SER A 297 12.10 -34.00 -2.55
CA SER A 297 11.74 -33.07 -1.47
C SER A 297 12.89 -32.13 -1.11
N ILE A 298 14.15 -32.61 -1.08
CA ILE A 298 15.31 -31.74 -0.80
C ILE A 298 15.55 -30.74 -1.92
N VAL A 299 15.40 -31.14 -3.19
CA VAL A 299 15.52 -30.21 -4.33
C VAL A 299 14.43 -29.16 -4.27
N SER A 300 13.18 -29.56 -4.01
CA SER A 300 12.08 -28.62 -3.82
C SER A 300 12.36 -27.64 -2.68
N TYR A 301 12.81 -28.14 -1.53
CA TYR A 301 13.13 -27.31 -0.36
C TYR A 301 14.24 -26.29 -0.62
N LEU A 302 15.29 -26.68 -1.36
CA LEU A 302 16.41 -25.78 -1.68
C LEU A 302 16.06 -24.72 -2.73
N LEU A 303 15.02 -24.97 -3.55
CA LEU A 303 14.55 -24.02 -4.55
C LEU A 303 13.49 -23.06 -4.01
N LEU A 304 12.80 -23.43 -2.92
CA LEU A 304 11.79 -22.59 -2.31
C LEU A 304 12.44 -21.42 -1.57
N GLU A 305 11.85 -20.23 -1.75
CA GLU A 305 12.19 -19.09 -0.91
C GLU A 305 11.83 -19.37 0.55
N PRO A 306 12.60 -18.86 1.52
CA PRO A 306 12.25 -18.96 2.92
C PRO A 306 10.85 -18.36 3.14
N PRO A 307 9.98 -19.04 3.91
CA PRO A 307 8.64 -18.55 4.14
C PRO A 307 8.68 -17.22 4.90
N ARG A 308 7.76 -16.33 4.54
CA ARG A 308 7.54 -15.09 5.28
C ARG A 308 7.16 -15.40 6.73
N THR A 309 7.83 -14.74 7.66
CA THR A 309 7.60 -14.95 9.11
C THR A 309 6.84 -13.82 9.79
N ILE A 310 6.79 -12.63 9.16
CA ILE A 310 6.18 -11.43 9.76
C ILE A 310 5.06 -10.92 8.85
N PHE A 311 3.81 -11.20 9.19
CA PHE A 311 2.65 -10.84 8.39
C PHE A 311 1.99 -9.54 8.85
N ASP A 312 1.93 -9.34 10.16
CA ASP A 312 1.23 -8.21 10.77
C ASP A 312 2.09 -7.47 11.81
N LEU A 313 1.46 -6.48 12.45
CA LEU A 313 2.12 -5.64 13.45
C LEU A 313 2.49 -6.43 14.71
N LYS A 314 1.72 -7.46 15.05
CA LYS A 314 1.97 -8.32 16.20
C LYS A 314 3.22 -9.17 15.98
N ASP A 315 3.35 -9.78 14.80
CA ASP A 315 4.56 -10.52 14.44
C ASP A 315 5.79 -9.58 14.43
N LEU A 316 5.62 -8.35 13.94
CA LEU A 316 6.71 -7.37 13.89
C LEU A 316 7.15 -6.97 15.31
N LYS A 317 6.19 -6.81 16.22
CA LYS A 317 6.42 -6.55 17.65
C LYS A 317 7.19 -7.70 18.29
N GLU A 318 6.79 -8.95 18.06
CA GLU A 318 7.44 -10.14 18.64
C GLU A 318 8.79 -10.47 17.99
N SER A 319 9.06 -9.96 16.78
CA SER A 319 10.32 -10.18 16.06
C SER A 319 11.55 -9.60 16.78
N SER A 320 12.75 -10.06 16.41
CA SER A 320 14.01 -9.49 16.88
C SER A 320 14.42 -8.19 16.16
N LEU A 321 13.62 -7.72 15.18
CA LEU A 321 13.93 -6.52 14.42
C LEU A 321 13.79 -5.27 15.30
N ARG A 322 14.76 -4.37 15.16
CA ARG A 322 14.65 -2.98 15.64
C ARG A 322 13.71 -2.22 14.72
N VAL A 323 12.97 -1.27 15.27
CA VAL A 323 11.92 -0.55 14.54
C VAL A 323 12.15 0.95 14.62
N GLY A 324 11.94 1.65 13.51
CA GLY A 324 11.94 3.11 13.43
C GLY A 324 10.86 3.63 12.50
N ILE A 325 10.58 4.92 12.60
CA ILE A 325 9.49 5.58 11.88
C ILE A 325 9.98 6.88 11.26
N GLU A 326 9.43 7.23 10.11
CA GLU A 326 9.67 8.50 9.45
C GLU A 326 9.23 9.68 10.34
N ASP A 327 10.05 10.73 10.44
CA ASP A 327 9.71 11.92 11.23
C ASP A 327 8.68 12.83 10.53
N ILE A 328 7.42 12.38 10.48
CA ILE A 328 6.30 13.12 9.89
C ILE A 328 5.14 13.32 10.87
N LEU A 329 4.41 14.43 10.70
CA LEU A 329 3.28 14.79 11.57
C LEU A 329 2.14 13.75 11.55
N ILE A 330 1.93 13.08 10.41
CA ILE A 330 0.87 12.06 10.27
C ILE A 330 1.16 10.88 11.21
N ASP A 331 2.37 10.33 11.16
CA ASP A 331 2.78 9.19 11.99
C ASP A 331 2.85 9.57 13.47
N ARG A 332 3.39 10.75 13.80
CA ARG A 332 3.37 11.25 15.18
C ARG A 332 1.95 11.39 15.73
N ASN A 333 1.02 11.92 14.94
CA ASN A 333 -0.37 12.07 15.34
C ASN A 333 -1.11 10.72 15.44
N TYR A 334 -0.73 9.72 14.62
CA TYR A 334 -1.28 8.38 14.69
C TYR A 334 -1.09 7.77 16.07
N PHE A 335 0.13 7.81 16.65
CA PHE A 335 0.37 7.24 17.99
C PHE A 335 -0.34 7.98 19.13
N VAL A 336 -0.67 9.27 18.94
CA VAL A 336 -1.45 10.04 19.91
C VAL A 336 -2.92 9.65 19.89
N GLN A 337 -3.46 9.25 18.73
CA GLN A 337 -4.89 9.01 18.52
C GLN A 337 -5.26 7.52 18.45
N THR A 338 -4.30 6.64 18.17
CA THR A 338 -4.56 5.22 17.95
C THR A 338 -5.07 4.54 19.21
N THR A 339 -6.02 3.63 19.02
CA THR A 339 -6.53 2.73 20.06
C THR A 339 -6.08 1.28 19.82
N ASP A 340 -5.24 1.05 18.82
CA ASP A 340 -4.72 -0.27 18.49
C ASP A 340 -3.68 -0.70 19.55
N PRO A 341 -3.94 -1.76 20.33
CA PRO A 341 -3.05 -2.19 21.40
C PRO A 341 -1.67 -2.62 20.86
N ASP A 342 -1.60 -3.25 19.68
CA ASP A 342 -0.33 -3.71 19.12
C ASP A 342 0.52 -2.52 18.65
N ALA A 343 -0.09 -1.48 18.09
CA ALA A 343 0.61 -0.27 17.70
C ALA A 343 1.11 0.52 18.91
N ILE A 344 0.32 0.62 19.98
CA ILE A 344 0.69 1.29 21.23
C ILE A 344 1.87 0.55 21.88
N GLU A 345 1.78 -0.78 21.98
CA GLU A 345 2.84 -1.58 22.59
C GLU A 345 4.12 -1.55 21.75
N LEU A 346 4.01 -1.65 20.42
CA LEU A 346 5.16 -1.50 19.51
C LEU A 346 5.84 -0.14 19.71
N PHE A 347 5.05 0.93 19.83
CA PHE A 347 5.56 2.27 20.08
C PHE A 347 6.33 2.33 21.39
N GLU A 348 5.74 1.88 22.49
CA GLU A 348 6.36 1.95 23.82
C GLU A 348 7.57 1.04 23.97
N THR A 349 7.59 -0.13 23.31
CA THR A 349 8.66 -1.13 23.48
C THR A 349 9.83 -0.96 22.52
N LYS A 350 9.58 -0.57 21.25
CA LYS A 350 10.62 -0.58 20.20
C LYS A 350 10.96 0.79 19.62
N ILE A 351 10.01 1.74 19.62
CA ILE A 351 10.18 3.04 18.92
C ILE A 351 10.52 4.13 19.93
N LYS A 352 9.82 4.17 21.06
CA LYS A 352 10.08 5.08 22.16
C LYS A 352 11.38 4.66 22.85
N GLY A 353 12.45 5.37 22.56
CA GLY A 353 13.71 5.20 23.31
C GLY A 353 13.79 6.19 24.47
N SER A 354 15.00 6.46 24.94
CA SER A 354 15.23 7.30 26.13
C SER A 354 14.76 8.75 25.97
N ASN A 355 14.65 9.24 24.73
CA ASN A 355 14.19 10.59 24.39
C ASN A 355 13.02 10.50 23.41
N ASN A 356 12.13 11.50 23.39
CA ASN A 356 10.96 11.53 22.49
C ASN A 356 11.26 11.46 20.98
N ASN A 357 12.53 11.60 20.56
CA ASN A 357 12.96 11.57 19.15
C ASN A 357 13.78 10.34 18.76
N SER A 358 14.14 9.43 19.67
CA SER A 358 15.11 8.37 19.36
C SER A 358 14.60 7.26 18.40
N GLY A 359 13.30 7.25 18.09
CA GLY A 359 12.68 6.32 17.15
C GLY A 359 12.28 6.94 15.81
N PHE A 360 12.57 8.23 15.60
CA PHE A 360 12.20 8.98 14.41
C PHE A 360 13.44 9.26 13.56
N TYR A 361 13.36 8.98 12.26
CA TYR A 361 14.47 9.07 11.33
C TYR A 361 14.06 9.82 10.06
N SER A 362 15.04 10.38 9.35
CA SER A 362 14.82 10.79 7.97
C SER A 362 14.66 9.57 7.05
N PRO A 363 13.97 9.70 5.90
CA PRO A 363 13.82 8.60 4.96
C PRO A 363 15.15 7.97 4.53
N GLU A 364 16.17 8.80 4.28
CA GLU A 364 17.50 8.35 3.87
C GLU A 364 18.21 7.55 4.98
N GLU A 365 18.17 8.03 6.22
CA GLU A 365 18.79 7.33 7.36
C GLU A 365 18.07 6.02 7.68
N GLY A 366 16.74 6.03 7.70
CA GLY A 366 15.94 4.85 8.02
C GLY A 366 16.12 3.74 6.98
N LEU A 367 16.13 4.08 5.69
CA LEU A 367 16.32 3.11 4.62
C LEU A 367 17.76 2.57 4.56
N GLU A 368 18.76 3.37 4.91
CA GLU A 368 20.14 2.87 5.02
C GLU A 368 20.26 1.81 6.13
N LEU A 369 19.57 1.98 7.26
CA LEU A 369 19.49 0.96 8.32
C LEU A 369 18.77 -0.31 7.84
N VAL A 370 17.68 -0.17 7.08
CA VAL A 370 16.99 -1.31 6.45
C VAL A 370 17.94 -2.07 5.52
N ARG A 371 18.73 -1.34 4.71
CA ARG A 371 19.72 -1.91 3.79
C ARG A 371 20.76 -2.74 4.53
N GLN A 372 21.20 -2.31 5.71
CA GLN A 372 22.15 -3.07 6.54
C GLN A 372 21.55 -4.35 7.14
N GLY A 373 20.21 -4.40 7.28
CA GLY A 373 19.47 -5.54 7.81
C GLY A 373 19.26 -5.47 9.33
N GLY A 374 18.29 -6.24 9.85
CA GLY A 374 17.94 -6.25 11.27
C GLY A 374 17.12 -5.04 11.74
N PHE A 375 16.65 -4.21 10.80
CA PHE A 375 15.86 -3.00 11.06
C PHE A 375 14.61 -2.96 10.18
N ALA A 376 13.49 -2.52 10.74
CA ALA A 376 12.25 -2.26 10.04
C ALA A 376 11.90 -0.77 10.15
N PHE A 377 11.61 -0.15 9.01
CA PHE A 377 11.39 1.30 8.94
C PHE A 377 10.01 1.62 8.37
N HIS A 378 9.18 2.34 9.13
CA HIS A 378 7.89 2.85 8.66
C HIS A 378 8.09 4.12 7.84
N VAL A 379 7.64 4.10 6.60
CA VAL A 379 7.84 5.21 5.66
C VAL A 379 6.74 5.22 4.60
N GLU A 380 6.40 6.39 4.07
CA GLU A 380 5.50 6.47 2.92
C GLU A 380 6.15 5.84 1.67
N THR A 381 5.42 4.98 0.96
CA THR A 381 5.97 4.24 -0.20
C THR A 381 6.38 5.16 -1.34
N SER A 382 5.72 6.32 -1.50
CA SER A 382 6.04 7.32 -2.51
C SER A 382 7.41 7.99 -2.27
N THR A 383 7.83 8.10 -1.01
CA THR A 383 9.14 8.59 -0.59
C THR A 383 10.18 7.46 -0.63
N ALA A 384 9.80 6.26 -0.20
CA ALA A 384 10.74 5.15 -0.02
C ALA A 384 11.22 4.54 -1.33
N TYR A 385 10.32 4.25 -2.27
CA TYR A 385 10.66 3.50 -3.48
C TYR A 385 11.71 4.20 -4.37
N PRO A 386 11.64 5.52 -4.62
CA PRO A 386 12.71 6.22 -5.35
C PRO A 386 14.07 6.16 -4.65
N ILE A 387 14.10 6.16 -3.31
CA ILE A 387 15.35 6.05 -2.55
C ILE A 387 15.90 4.62 -2.67
N ILE A 388 15.04 3.61 -2.52
CA ILE A 388 15.40 2.20 -2.65
C ILE A 388 15.95 1.91 -4.05
N GLU A 389 15.26 2.34 -5.11
CA GLU A 389 15.70 2.15 -6.50
C GLU A 389 17.11 2.72 -6.76
N ARG A 390 17.44 3.84 -6.11
CA ARG A 390 18.75 4.50 -6.26
C ARG A 390 19.87 3.85 -5.42
N THR A 391 19.54 3.29 -4.25
CA THR A 391 20.54 2.95 -3.23
C THR A 391 20.69 1.45 -2.95
N PHE A 392 19.68 0.64 -3.26
CA PHE A 392 19.68 -0.81 -2.99
C PHE A 392 20.17 -1.56 -4.22
N SER A 393 20.83 -2.70 -4.00
CA SER A 393 21.12 -3.64 -5.09
C SER A 393 19.87 -4.46 -5.44
N ASN A 394 19.83 -5.05 -6.64
CA ASN A 394 18.73 -5.94 -7.02
C ASN A 394 18.52 -7.10 -6.04
N GLN A 395 19.61 -7.61 -5.44
CA GLN A 395 19.52 -8.65 -4.41
C GLN A 395 18.88 -8.13 -3.13
N ASP A 396 19.27 -6.93 -2.68
CA ASP A 396 18.67 -6.32 -1.48
C ASP A 396 17.16 -6.05 -1.70
N ILE A 397 16.76 -5.62 -2.90
CA ILE A 397 15.35 -5.38 -3.25
C ILE A 397 14.54 -6.66 -3.19
N CYS A 398 15.06 -7.79 -3.70
CA CYS A 398 14.37 -9.09 -3.63
C CYS A 398 14.21 -9.63 -2.20
N GLU A 399 15.02 -9.14 -1.26
CA GLU A 399 14.94 -9.48 0.16
C GLU A 399 13.99 -8.56 0.95
N LEU A 400 13.40 -7.53 0.34
CA LEU A 400 12.50 -6.62 1.06
C LEU A 400 11.12 -7.24 1.28
N GLU A 401 10.59 -7.05 2.48
CA GLU A 401 9.21 -7.36 2.84
C GLU A 401 8.54 -6.14 3.48
N GLU A 402 7.20 -6.11 3.39
CA GLU A 402 6.38 -4.98 3.84
C GLU A 402 5.28 -5.41 4.80
N VAL A 403 5.12 -4.68 5.90
CA VAL A 403 4.04 -4.85 6.88
C VAL A 403 3.34 -3.51 7.07
N GLN A 404 2.01 -3.50 7.01
CA GLN A 404 1.25 -2.25 7.17
C GLN A 404 0.97 -1.99 8.65
N MET A 405 1.24 -0.76 9.12
CA MET A 405 0.83 -0.31 10.45
C MET A 405 -0.64 0.10 10.49
N TYR A 406 -1.08 0.83 9.47
CA TYR A 406 -2.47 1.23 9.28
C TYR A 406 -2.87 1.03 7.82
N ARG A 407 -4.19 1.00 7.60
CA ARG A 407 -4.75 0.80 6.26
C ARG A 407 -4.40 1.96 5.34
N THR A 408 -4.12 1.65 4.08
CA THR A 408 -4.00 2.64 3.02
C THR A 408 -5.25 3.54 2.99
N GLN A 409 -5.06 4.86 2.97
CA GLN A 409 -6.16 5.83 3.05
C GLN A 409 -6.14 6.78 1.85
N PRO A 410 -7.29 7.03 1.19
CA PRO A 410 -7.38 8.08 0.20
C PRO A 410 -7.32 9.46 0.89
N MET A 411 -6.68 10.40 0.22
CA MET A 411 -6.63 11.80 0.61
C MET A 411 -7.32 12.65 -0.44
N PHE A 412 -7.95 13.72 0.03
CA PHE A 412 -8.92 14.47 -0.75
C PHE A 412 -8.51 15.93 -0.89
N THR A 413 -8.90 16.51 -2.02
CA THR A 413 -8.96 17.96 -2.15
C THR A 413 -9.87 18.54 -1.06
N ASN A 414 -9.57 19.75 -0.62
CA ASN A 414 -10.21 20.36 0.53
C ASN A 414 -10.55 21.81 0.24
N LEU A 415 -11.75 22.20 0.67
CA LEU A 415 -12.33 23.50 0.44
C LEU A 415 -12.92 24.04 1.74
N GLN A 416 -13.16 25.36 1.76
CA GLN A 416 -13.97 25.96 2.81
C GLN A 416 -15.34 25.26 2.92
N LYS A 417 -15.88 25.21 4.15
CA LYS A 417 -17.22 24.67 4.38
C LYS A 417 -18.26 25.46 3.57
N ASN A 418 -19.11 24.73 2.84
CA ASN A 418 -20.11 25.26 1.93
C ASN A 418 -19.52 26.12 0.80
N SER A 419 -18.30 25.81 0.36
CA SER A 419 -17.65 26.52 -0.74
C SER A 419 -18.50 26.43 -2.03
N PRO A 420 -18.78 27.56 -2.70
CA PRO A 420 -19.53 27.55 -3.94
C PRO A 420 -18.73 26.95 -5.12
N PHE A 421 -17.45 26.67 -4.92
CA PHE A 421 -16.54 26.13 -5.92
C PHE A 421 -16.41 24.61 -5.84
N ARG A 422 -17.04 23.96 -4.84
CA ARG A 422 -16.87 22.52 -4.59
C ARG A 422 -17.28 21.68 -5.79
N GLU A 423 -18.45 21.92 -6.35
CA GLU A 423 -18.93 21.17 -7.51
C GLU A 423 -18.01 21.41 -8.72
N MET A 424 -17.59 22.66 -8.94
CA MET A 424 -16.65 23.00 -10.00
C MET A 424 -15.33 22.25 -9.89
N MET A 425 -14.79 22.12 -8.68
CA MET A 425 -13.56 21.39 -8.38
C MET A 425 -13.75 19.86 -8.30
N ASN A 426 -15.00 19.36 -8.39
CA ASN A 426 -15.31 17.92 -8.40
C ASN A 426 -15.67 17.40 -9.80
N TYR A 427 -16.23 18.25 -10.66
CA TYR A 427 -16.51 17.93 -12.06
C TYR A 427 -15.30 18.25 -12.94
N TRP A 428 -14.34 17.33 -12.94
CA TRP A 428 -13.22 17.30 -13.89
C TRP A 428 -13.65 16.72 -15.24
#